data_AF-A0A7J4NTM5-F1
#
_entry.id   AF-A0A7J4NTM5-F1
#
_cell.length_a   1.000
_cell.length_b   1.000
_cell.length_c   1.000
_cell.angle_alpha   90.00
_cell.angle_beta   90.00
_cell.angle_gamma   90.00
#
_symmetry.space_group_name_H-M   'P 1'
#
loop_
_entity.id
_entity.type
_entity.pdbx_description
1 polymer ?
#
loop_
_entity_poly.entity_id
_entity_poly.type
_entity_poly.pdbx_seq_one_letter_code
_entity_poly.pdbx_strand_id
1 'polypeptide(L)'
;MTEKPEVILVKKLEYKRVDCTCGVAVMSTDPSPDISEAIKNVVREFGARFSILDTTVHPDAVSRYHIKELPAVVIEEKTYPADKGVVRKVLRELSRQI
;
A
#
# COMPACT_ATOMS: atom_id res chain seq x y z
N MET A 1 24.56 7.23 4.10
CA MET A 1 23.53 6.18 4.26
C MET A 1 22.52 6.43 3.17
N THR A 2 22.47 5.59 2.13
CA THR A 2 21.47 5.74 1.06
C THR A 2 20.14 5.28 1.62
N GLU A 3 19.29 6.21 2.04
CA GLU A 3 17.95 5.87 2.53
C GLU A 3 17.20 5.20 1.38
N LYS A 4 16.81 3.93 1.59
CA LYS A 4 16.04 3.19 0.60
C LYS A 4 14.67 3.86 0.49
N PRO A 5 14.15 4.15 -0.72
CA PRO A 5 12.85 4.76 -0.86
C PRO A 5 11.78 3.89 -0.18
N GLU A 6 10.87 4.54 0.54
CA GLU A 6 9.74 3.89 1.22
C GLU A 6 8.46 4.08 0.41
N VAL A 7 7.71 3.00 0.26
CA VAL A 7 6.42 2.98 -0.43
C VAL A 7 5.36 2.49 0.56
N ILE A 8 4.39 3.35 0.86
CA ILE A 8 3.30 3.08 1.80
C ILE A 8 2.00 2.92 1.01
N LEU A 9 1.40 1.73 1.02
CA LEU A 9 0.06 1.51 0.49
C LEU A 9 -0.98 1.83 1.56
N VAL A 10 -1.75 2.89 1.33
CA VAL A 10 -2.84 3.31 2.20
C VAL A 10 -4.15 2.74 1.67
N LYS A 11 -4.80 1.89 2.46
CA LYS A 11 -6.06 1.25 2.07
C LYS A 11 -6.94 0.95 3.28
N LYS A 12 -8.19 0.56 3.01
CA LYS A 12 -9.11 0.06 4.04
C LYS A 12 -8.97 -1.46 4.07
N LEU A 13 -8.48 -2.02 5.17
CA LEU A 13 -8.50 -3.47 5.34
C LEU A 13 -9.86 -3.87 5.92
N GLU A 14 -10.66 -4.57 5.13
CA GLU A 14 -11.91 -5.14 5.60
C GLU A 14 -11.72 -6.63 5.84
N TYR A 15 -12.04 -7.06 7.06
CA TYR A 15 -12.00 -8.45 7.47
C TYR A 15 -13.40 -8.89 7.90
N LYS A 16 -13.83 -10.03 7.38
CA LYS A 16 -15.03 -10.71 7.84
C LYS A 16 -14.64 -11.89 8.70
N ARG A 17 -15.17 -11.92 9.92
CA ARG A 17 -15.15 -13.12 10.75
C ARG A 17 -16.22 -14.07 10.25
N VAL A 18 -15.82 -15.31 10.01
CA VAL A 18 -16.71 -16.38 9.58
C VAL A 18 -16.66 -17.47 10.64
N ASP A 19 -17.81 -17.76 11.24
CA ASP A 19 -17.96 -18.92 12.11
C ASP A 19 -17.98 -20.18 11.23
N CYS A 20 -17.05 -21.08 11.50
CA CYS A 20 -16.92 -22.37 10.84
C CYS A 20 -16.98 -23.48 11.88
N THR A 21 -17.21 -24.71 11.42
CA THR A 21 -17.32 -25.90 12.27
C THR A 21 -16.11 -26.17 13.15
N CYS A 22 -14.95 -25.58 12.86
CA CYS A 22 -13.71 -25.67 13.63
C CYS A 22 -13.42 -24.46 14.54
N GLY A 23 -14.29 -23.44 14.57
CA GLY A 23 -14.08 -22.20 15.32
C GLY A 23 -14.25 -20.94 14.44
N VAL A 24 -13.53 -19.87 14.75
CA VAL A 24 -13.63 -18.59 14.03
C VAL A 24 -12.48 -18.44 13.03
N ALA A 25 -12.81 -18.30 11.74
CA ALA A 25 -11.87 -17.89 10.71
C ALA A 25 -11.96 -16.38 10.44
N VAL A 26 -10.83 -15.74 10.17
CA VAL A 26 -10.79 -14.34 9.72
C VAL A 26 -10.45 -14.35 8.23
N MET A 27 -11.40 -13.95 7.40
CA MET A 27 -11.18 -13.79 5.96
C MET A 27 -11.02 -12.32 5.62
N SER A 28 -10.00 -12.01 4.82
CA SER A 28 -9.88 -10.71 4.18
C SER A 28 -11.00 -10.58 3.15
N THR A 29 -11.90 -9.62 3.34
CA THR A 29 -12.89 -9.21 2.31
C THR A 29 -12.40 -8.03 1.50
N ASP A 30 -11.14 -7.68 1.68
CA ASP A 30 -10.46 -6.69 0.87
C ASP A 30 -10.68 -6.98 -0.62
N PRO A 31 -11.26 -6.06 -1.39
CA PRO A 31 -11.47 -6.24 -2.82
C PRO A 31 -10.17 -6.06 -3.63
N SER A 32 -9.04 -5.73 -2.98
CA SER A 32 -7.77 -5.36 -3.61
C SER A 32 -6.53 -6.20 -3.19
N PRO A 33 -6.62 -7.51 -2.88
CA PRO A 33 -5.43 -8.31 -2.55
C PRO A 33 -4.43 -8.30 -3.70
N ASP A 34 -4.91 -8.33 -4.95
CA ASP A 34 -4.10 -8.24 -6.16
C ASP A 34 -3.26 -6.95 -6.25
N ILE A 35 -3.81 -5.82 -5.80
CA ILE A 35 -3.11 -4.53 -5.85
C ILE A 35 -1.97 -4.50 -4.83
N SER A 36 -2.20 -5.01 -3.61
CA SER A 36 -1.17 -5.08 -2.58
C SER A 36 0.01 -5.94 -3.02
N GLU A 37 -0.25 -7.09 -3.64
CA GLU A 37 0.79 -7.98 -4.14
C GLU A 37 1.51 -7.37 -5.36
N ALA A 38 0.78 -6.78 -6.30
CA ALA A 38 1.35 -6.12 -7.47
C ALA A 38 2.31 -4.98 -7.09
N ILE A 39 1.89 -4.10 -6.17
CA ILE A 39 2.73 -2.99 -5.70
C ILE A 39 3.94 -3.53 -4.94
N LYS A 40 3.75 -4.52 -4.05
CA LYS A 40 4.85 -5.13 -3.29
C LYS A 40 5.92 -5.74 -4.21
N ASN A 41 5.50 -6.38 -5.30
CA ASN A 41 6.43 -6.96 -6.29
C ASN A 41 7.23 -5.87 -6.99
N VAL A 42 6.58 -4.79 -7.44
CA VAL A 42 7.28 -3.64 -8.02
C VAL A 42 8.26 -3.03 -7.02
N VAL A 43 7.84 -2.78 -5.78
CA VAL A 43 8.70 -2.19 -4.75
C VAL A 43 9.96 -3.04 -4.49
N ARG A 44 9.82 -4.38 -4.51
CA ARG A 44 10.95 -5.31 -4.41
C ARG A 44 11.91 -5.24 -5.60
N GLU A 45 11.43 -5.06 -6.83
CA GLU A 45 12.27 -4.91 -8.02
C GLU A 45 13.28 -3.74 -7.89
N PHE A 46 12.89 -2.68 -7.17
CA PHE A 46 13.72 -1.48 -6.97
C PHE A 46 14.45 -1.46 -5.62
N GLY A 47 14.39 -2.54 -4.83
CA GLY A 47 15.04 -2.62 -3.52
C GLY A 47 14.50 -1.65 -2.47
N ALA A 48 13.27 -1.15 -2.67
CA ALA A 48 12.57 -0.21 -1.81
C ALA A 48 11.86 -0.91 -0.63
N ARG A 49 11.48 -0.15 0.40
CA ARG A 49 10.70 -0.67 1.54
C ARG A 49 9.21 -0.59 1.24
N PHE A 50 8.46 -1.61 1.61
CA PHE A 50 7.01 -1.67 1.43
C PHE A 50 6.31 -1.74 2.79
N SER A 51 5.35 -0.84 3.01
CA SER A 51 4.52 -0.77 4.21
C SER A 51 3.06 -0.66 3.81
N ILE A 52 2.14 -1.19 4.63
CA ILE A 52 0.70 -0.99 4.45
C ILE A 52 0.20 -0.17 5.64
N LEU A 53 -0.56 0.87 5.35
CA LEU A 53 -1.24 1.67 6.36
C LEU A 53 -2.74 1.45 6.24
N ASP A 54 -3.33 0.93 7.30
CA ASP A 54 -4.75 0.63 7.39
C ASP A 54 -5.54 1.82 7.91
N THR A 55 -6.41 2.36 7.07
CA THR A 55 -7.29 3.48 7.39
C THR A 55 -8.44 3.11 8.32
N THR A 56 -8.72 1.81 8.55
CA THR A 56 -9.69 1.41 9.59
C THR A 56 -9.14 1.60 11.00
N VAL A 57 -7.82 1.44 11.17
CA VAL A 57 -7.11 1.64 12.44
C VAL A 57 -6.60 3.08 12.58
N HIS A 58 -6.14 3.65 11.46
CA HIS A 58 -5.56 5.00 11.39
C HIS A 58 -6.34 5.89 10.40
N PRO A 59 -7.56 6.33 10.75
CA PRO A 59 -8.38 7.15 9.86
C PRO A 59 -7.77 8.53 9.58
N ASP A 60 -6.88 9.02 10.45
CA ASP A 60 -6.15 10.28 10.30
C ASP A 60 -5.22 10.29 9.07
N ALA A 61 -4.80 9.12 8.59
CA ALA A 61 -3.88 9.03 7.47
C ALA A 61 -4.43 9.59 6.16
N VAL A 62 -5.75 9.54 5.95
CA VAL A 62 -6.39 10.15 4.78
C VAL A 62 -6.14 11.66 4.75
N SER A 63 -6.27 12.31 5.91
CA SER A 63 -6.01 13.75 6.06
C SER A 63 -4.52 14.07 6.03
N ARG A 64 -3.71 13.28 6.76
CA ARG A 64 -2.26 13.48 6.85
C ARG A 64 -1.57 13.45 5.48
N TYR A 65 -1.97 12.53 4.62
CA TYR A 65 -1.40 12.37 3.28
C TYR A 65 -2.26 12.99 2.16
N HIS A 66 -3.26 13.81 2.51
CA HIS A 66 -4.13 14.49 1.54
C HIS A 66 -4.71 13.54 0.48
N ILE A 67 -5.15 12.35 0.91
CA ILE A 67 -5.64 11.29 0.03
C ILE A 67 -7.05 11.63 -0.43
N LYS A 68 -7.24 11.73 -1.74
CA LYS A 68 -8.55 11.99 -2.35
C LYS A 68 -9.39 10.75 -2.51
N GLU A 69 -8.76 9.61 -2.77
CA GLU A 69 -9.41 8.34 -3.04
C GLU A 69 -8.53 7.17 -2.55
N LEU A 70 -9.16 6.14 -1.99
CA LEU A 70 -8.50 4.90 -1.56
C LEU A 70 -8.81 3.77 -2.55
N PRO A 71 -7.89 2.80 -2.74
CA PRO A 71 -6.54 2.74 -2.20
C PRO A 71 -5.57 3.73 -2.86
N ALA A 72 -4.59 4.22 -2.10
CA ALA A 72 -3.56 5.16 -2.56
C ALA A 72 -2.17 4.74 -2.12
N VAL A 73 -1.14 5.22 -2.83
CA VAL A 73 0.26 4.94 -2.51
C VAL A 73 0.98 6.23 -2.16
N VAL A 74 1.75 6.23 -1.08
CA VAL A 74 2.60 7.35 -0.67
C VAL A 74 4.06 6.98 -0.90
N ILE A 75 4.80 7.84 -1.59
CA ILE A 75 6.24 7.72 -1.86
C ILE A 75 6.85 9.11 -1.63
N GLU A 76 7.83 9.23 -0.73
CA GLU A 76 8.46 10.51 -0.37
C GLU A 76 7.44 11.63 -0.07
N GLU A 77 6.47 11.33 0.81
CA GLU A 77 5.39 12.26 1.22
C GLU A 77 4.44 12.71 0.10
N LYS A 78 4.59 12.18 -1.13
CA LYS A 78 3.68 12.42 -2.25
C LYS A 78 2.70 11.26 -2.43
N THR A 79 1.45 11.59 -2.68
CA THR A 79 0.36 10.64 -2.87
C THR A 79 0.12 10.37 -4.35
N TYR A 80 0.01 9.09 -4.69
CA TYR A 80 -0.21 8.57 -6.03
C TYR A 80 -1.39 7.58 -6.04
N PRO A 81 -2.04 7.37 -7.18
CA PRO A 81 -3.00 6.28 -7.35
C PRO A 81 -2.33 4.92 -7.04
N ALA A 82 -3.08 3.98 -6.47
CA ALA A 82 -2.61 2.61 -6.24
C ALA A 82 -2.56 1.77 -7.54
N ASP A 83 -1.75 2.24 -8.50
CA ASP A 83 -1.49 1.60 -9.78
C ASP A 83 -0.03 1.16 -9.90
N LYS A 84 0.20 -0.08 -10.31
CA LYS A 84 1.55 -0.65 -10.44
C LYS A 84 2.41 0.09 -11.47
N GLY A 85 1.82 0.62 -12.53
CA GLY A 85 2.50 1.36 -13.58
C GLY A 85 2.99 2.71 -13.08
N VAL A 86 2.15 3.43 -12.33
CA VAL A 86 2.52 4.69 -11.66
C VAL A 86 3.65 4.46 -10.66
N VAL A 87 3.51 3.48 -9.75
CA VAL A 87 4.55 3.18 -8.75
C VAL A 87 5.88 2.83 -9.42
N ARG A 88 5.86 1.99 -10.45
CA ARG A 88 7.06 1.62 -11.20
C ARG A 88 7.71 2.82 -11.87
N LYS A 89 6.91 3.74 -12.44
CA LYS A 89 7.42 4.96 -13.07
C LYS A 89 8.12 5.86 -12.04
N VAL A 90 7.48 6.12 -10.91
CA VAL A 90 8.01 6.96 -9.83
C VAL A 90 9.31 6.38 -9.27
N LEU A 91 9.31 5.08 -8.92
CA LEU A 91 10.52 4.43 -8.40
C LEU A 91 11.68 4.43 -9.40
N ARG A 92 11.40 4.29 -10.70
CA ARG A 92 12.41 4.40 -11.76
C ARG A 92 12.98 5.81 -11.89
N GLU A 93 12.17 6.84 -11.69
CA GLU A 93 12.62 8.23 -11.69
C GLU A 93 13.52 8.50 -10.49
N LEU A 94 13.14 8.02 -9.30
CA LEU A 94 13.95 8.13 -8.07
C LEU A 94 15.27 7.37 -8.19
N SER A 95 15.27 6.16 -8.75
CA SER A 95 16.49 5.37 -8.93
C SER A 95 17.48 5.97 -9.94
N ARG A 96 17.05 6.92 -10.77
CA ARG A 96 17.92 7.64 -11.71
C ARG A 96 18.53 8.92 -11.13
N GLN A 97 18.01 9.40 -10.00
CA GLN A 97 18.50 10.59 -9.30
C GLN A 97 19.56 10.26 -8.25
N ILE A 98 19.79 8.97 -7.97
CA ILE A 98 20.83 8.42 -7.10
C ILE A 98 22.00 7.97 -7.97
#